data_AF-A0A356NDB1-F1
#
_entry.id   AF-A0A356NDB1-F1
#
_cell.length_a   1.000
_cell.length_b   1.000
_cell.length_c   1.000
_cell.angle_alpha   90.00
_cell.angle_beta   90.00
_cell.angle_gamma   90.00
#
_symmetry.space_group_name_H-M   'P 1'
#
loop_
_entity.id
_entity.type
_entity.pdbx_description
1 polymer ?
#
loop_
_entity_poly.entity_id
_entity_poly.type
_entity_poly.pdbx_seq_one_letter_code
_entity_poly.pdbx_strand_id
1 'polypeptide(L)'
;MVAVSPSSDALMSIEDVQDCLNRSRASIYRYANTDPQALNPPFDLRKLNAEFRQDHKDPLLFHPQEVARFARDVLRIKGVNVSVLNGPQNATEELLTEMLSELRQIRLALTRKPPVENASSLE
;
A
#
# COMPACT_ATOMS: atom_id res chain seq x y z
N MET A 1 11.99 26.29 10.00
CA MET A 1 12.04 24.82 10.13
C MET A 1 11.28 24.25 8.94
N VAL A 2 11.97 23.53 8.05
CA VAL A 2 11.37 23.00 6.81
C VAL A 2 10.75 21.65 7.13
N ALA A 3 9.44 21.54 7.00
CA ALA A 3 8.75 20.25 7.03
C ALA A 3 9.05 19.55 5.70
N VAL A 4 10.04 18.66 5.71
CA VAL A 4 10.26 17.70 4.62
C VAL A 4 9.11 16.71 4.68
N SER A 5 8.20 16.77 3.72
CA SER A 5 7.26 15.69 3.47
C SER A 5 8.08 14.46 3.05
N PRO A 6 7.98 13.31 3.70
CA PRO A 6 8.61 12.10 3.18
C PRO A 6 7.97 11.81 1.84
N SER A 7 8.78 11.79 0.78
CA SER A 7 8.36 11.25 -0.52
C SER A 7 7.80 9.85 -0.26
N SER A 8 6.69 9.50 -0.91
CA SER A 8 6.04 8.18 -0.73
C SER A 8 6.96 6.99 -1.08
N ASP A 9 8.10 7.26 -1.74
CA ASP A 9 9.17 6.33 -2.08
C ASP A 9 10.39 6.38 -1.12
N ALA A 10 10.41 7.30 -0.14
CA ALA A 10 11.47 7.34 0.85
C ALA A 10 11.22 6.29 1.94
N LEU A 11 12.11 5.30 1.99
CA LEU A 11 12.14 4.31 3.05
C LEU A 11 12.35 4.97 4.41
N MET A 12 11.62 4.49 5.41
CA MET A 12 11.67 4.97 6.79
C MET A 12 12.69 4.18 7.59
N SER A 13 13.51 4.89 8.37
CA SER A 13 14.39 4.31 9.37
C SER A 13 13.61 3.84 10.59
N ILE A 14 14.27 3.11 11.50
CA ILE A 14 13.66 2.73 12.78
C ILE A 14 13.26 3.98 13.58
N GLU A 15 14.08 5.02 13.54
CA GLU A 15 13.87 6.29 14.22
C GLU A 15 12.59 6.97 13.73
N ASP A 16 12.39 7.06 12.41
CA ASP A 16 11.17 7.64 11.83
C ASP A 16 9.92 6.83 12.24
N VAL A 17 10.04 5.50 12.28
CA VAL A 17 8.94 4.62 12.70
C VAL A 17 8.61 4.77 14.19
N GLN A 18 9.61 4.98 15.05
CA GLN A 18 9.39 5.25 16.47
C GLN A 18 8.51 6.49 16.66
N ASP A 19 8.83 7.56 15.93
CA ASP A 19 8.11 8.83 15.99
C ASP A 19 6.70 8.69 15.43
N CYS A 20 6.53 8.04 14.27
CA CYS A 20 5.23 7.83 13.65
C CYS A 20 4.29 6.93 14.48
N LEU A 21 4.81 5.87 15.10
CA LEU A 21 3.99 4.96 15.90
C LEU A 21 3.87 5.39 17.37
N ASN A 22 4.63 6.39 17.80
CA ASN A 22 4.78 6.81 19.19
C ASN A 22 5.10 5.61 20.11
N ARG A 23 6.13 4.85 19.73
CA ARG A 23 6.58 3.63 20.42
C ARG A 23 8.08 3.62 20.57
N SER A 24 8.55 2.98 21.65
CA SER A 24 9.98 2.83 21.90
C SER A 24 10.66 1.98 20.83
N ARG A 25 11.96 2.20 20.60
CA ARG A 25 12.79 1.36 19.71
C ARG A 25 12.66 -0.13 19.99
N ALA A 26 12.67 -0.51 21.26
CA ALA A 26 12.53 -1.89 21.69
C ALA A 26 11.17 -2.49 21.27
N SER A 27 10.10 -1.68 21.32
CA SER A 27 8.79 -2.11 20.81
C SER A 27 8.82 -2.31 19.30
N ILE A 28 9.48 -1.43 18.55
CA ILE A 28 9.62 -1.58 17.09
C ILE A 28 10.32 -2.90 16.74
N TYR A 29 11.43 -3.23 17.40
CA TYR A 29 12.11 -4.52 17.17
C TYR A 29 11.24 -5.74 17.49
N ARG A 30 10.33 -5.64 18.47
CA ARG A 30 9.38 -6.71 18.79
C ARG A 30 8.28 -6.86 17.74
N TYR A 31 7.91 -5.77 17.08
CA TYR A 31 6.90 -5.76 16.03
C TYR A 31 7.48 -6.12 14.66
N ALA A 32 8.75 -5.80 14.43
CA ALA A 32 9.42 -6.08 13.17
C ALA A 32 9.38 -7.57 12.83
N ASN A 33 9.07 -7.87 11.58
CA ASN A 33 9.16 -9.22 11.05
C ASN A 33 10.61 -9.55 10.74
N THR A 34 11.33 -9.99 11.78
CA THR A 34 12.72 -10.42 11.68
C THR A 34 12.87 -11.83 12.24
N ASP A 35 13.81 -12.58 11.67
CA ASP A 35 14.20 -13.91 12.11
C ASP A 35 15.75 -13.97 12.14
N PRO A 36 16.38 -14.44 13.25
CA PRO A 36 17.83 -14.63 13.29
C PRO A 36 18.38 -15.59 12.22
N GLN A 37 17.58 -16.56 11.75
CA GLN A 37 18.02 -17.57 10.79
C GLN A 37 17.65 -17.22 9.35
N ALA A 38 16.61 -16.39 9.14
CA ALA A 38 16.13 -15.99 7.83
C ALA A 38 16.24 -14.47 7.67
N LEU A 39 17.08 -14.02 6.73
CA LEU A 39 17.33 -12.60 6.48
C LEU A 39 16.04 -11.82 6.13
N ASN A 40 15.23 -12.43 5.26
CA ASN A 40 13.96 -11.90 4.77
C ASN A 40 12.85 -12.94 5.01
N PRO A 41 12.23 -12.97 6.20
CA PRO A 41 11.13 -13.89 6.47
C PRO A 41 9.93 -13.58 5.56
N PRO A 42 9.04 -14.56 5.30
CA PRO A 42 7.84 -14.33 4.52
C PRO A 42 6.93 -13.31 5.18
N PHE A 43 6.11 -12.64 4.37
CA PHE A 43 5.20 -11.59 4.80
C PHE A 43 4.23 -12.07 5.89
N ASP A 44 4.10 -11.28 6.97
CA ASP A 44 3.17 -11.54 8.08
C ASP A 44 2.29 -10.31 8.33
N LEU A 45 0.96 -10.50 8.24
CA LEU A 45 -0.04 -9.46 8.47
C LEU A 45 -0.05 -8.93 9.91
N ARG A 46 0.45 -9.69 10.88
CA ARG A 46 0.46 -9.32 12.31
C ARG A 46 1.74 -8.63 12.74
N LYS A 47 2.75 -8.58 11.88
CA LYS A 47 4.04 -7.94 12.14
C LYS A 47 4.27 -6.76 11.20
N LEU A 48 5.25 -5.96 11.53
CA LEU A 48 5.74 -4.86 10.71
C LEU A 48 6.81 -5.41 9.76
N ASN A 49 6.49 -5.53 8.48
CA ASN A 49 7.39 -6.12 7.50
C ASN A 49 8.44 -5.10 7.07
N ALA A 50 9.73 -5.47 7.15
CA ALA A 50 10.82 -4.64 6.65
C ALA A 50 10.98 -4.81 5.13
N GLU A 51 11.63 -3.82 4.51
CA GLU A 51 12.06 -3.90 3.11
C GLU A 51 13.07 -5.03 2.91
N PHE A 52 13.16 -5.54 1.67
CA PHE A 52 14.07 -6.62 1.33
C PHE A 52 15.54 -6.22 1.56
N ARG A 53 16.27 -7.02 2.35
CA ARG A 53 17.69 -6.81 2.65
C ARG A 53 18.58 -7.81 1.91
N GLN A 54 19.78 -7.38 1.54
CA GLN A 54 20.77 -8.25 0.89
C GLN A 54 21.77 -8.82 1.90
N ASP A 55 22.06 -8.10 2.98
CA ASP A 55 22.95 -8.51 4.06
C ASP A 55 22.27 -8.33 5.45
N HIS A 56 22.69 -9.13 6.43
CA HIS A 56 22.31 -8.96 7.84
C HIS A 56 22.82 -7.64 8.43
N LYS A 57 23.86 -7.05 7.84
CA LYS A 57 24.38 -5.73 8.23
C LYS A 57 23.54 -4.56 7.74
N ASP A 58 22.66 -4.79 6.76
CA ASP A 58 21.82 -3.73 6.23
C ASP A 58 20.84 -3.24 7.29
N PRO A 59 20.64 -1.91 7.42
CA PRO A 59 19.69 -1.35 8.35
C PRO A 59 18.27 -1.83 8.03
N LEU A 60 17.44 -1.98 9.06
CA LEU A 60 16.03 -2.24 8.87
C LEU A 60 15.35 -0.96 8.39
N LEU A 61 14.83 -1.02 7.18
CA LEU A 61 14.08 0.03 6.53
C LEU A 61 12.64 -0.43 6.32
N PHE A 62 11.70 0.52 6.33
CA PHE A 62 10.27 0.22 6.25
C PHE A 62 9.58 1.12 5.24
N HIS A 63 8.65 0.56 4.49
CA HIS A 63 7.83 1.36 3.57
C HIS A 63 6.79 2.17 4.37
N PRO A 64 6.58 3.47 4.08
CA PRO A 64 5.57 4.29 4.78
C PRO A 64 4.16 3.67 4.78
N GLN A 65 3.79 3.02 3.68
CA GLN A 65 2.51 2.32 3.52
C GLN A 65 2.36 1.14 4.47
N GLU A 66 3.44 0.37 4.69
CA GLU A 66 3.44 -0.77 5.59
C GLU A 66 3.37 -0.32 7.06
N VAL A 67 4.05 0.77 7.40
CA VAL A 67 3.96 1.42 8.72
C VAL A 67 2.52 1.90 8.98
N ALA A 68 1.88 2.54 8.00
CA ALA A 68 0.50 2.99 8.10
C ALA A 68 -0.49 1.83 8.25
N ARG A 69 -0.31 0.74 7.49
CA ARG A 69 -1.09 -0.50 7.63
C ARG A 69 -0.94 -1.07 9.03
N PHE A 70 0.29 -1.23 9.51
CA PHE A 70 0.56 -1.81 10.83
C PHE A 70 -0.07 -0.99 11.96
N ALA A 71 0.02 0.34 11.89
CA ALA A 71 -0.59 1.24 12.86
C ALA A 71 -2.11 1.07 12.96
N ARG A 72 -2.77 0.99 11.79
CA ARG A 72 -4.23 0.86 11.68
C ARG A 72 -4.72 -0.53 12.05
N ASP A 73 -4.14 -1.55 11.42
CA ASP A 73 -4.71 -2.90 11.40
C ASP A 73 -4.24 -3.73 12.61
N VAL A 74 -3.00 -3.53 13.08
CA VAL A 74 -2.41 -4.30 14.17
C VAL A 74 -2.47 -3.55 15.50
N LEU A 75 -1.95 -2.32 15.55
CA LEU A 75 -1.91 -1.55 16.79
C LEU A 75 -3.27 -0.93 17.16
N ARG A 76 -4.22 -0.89 16.21
CA ARG A 76 -5.57 -0.31 16.38
C ARG A 76 -5.55 1.09 16.97
N ILE A 77 -4.54 1.88 16.62
CA ILE A 77 -4.40 3.24 17.15
C ILE A 77 -5.44 4.11 16.43
N LYS A 78 -6.54 4.42 17.13
CA LYS A 78 -7.67 5.23 16.63
C LYS A 78 -7.36 6.72 16.43
N GLY A 79 -6.22 7.20 16.92
CA GLY A 79 -5.79 8.60 16.88
C GLY A 79 -4.29 8.71 16.73
N VAL A 80 -3.74 8.10 15.68
CA VAL A 80 -2.37 8.45 15.27
C VAL A 80 -2.48 9.83 14.64
N ASN A 81 -1.72 10.81 15.13
CA ASN A 81 -1.42 12.02 14.37
C ASN A 81 -0.53 11.66 13.16
N VAL A 82 -0.95 10.70 12.32
CA VAL A 82 -0.45 10.65 10.96
C VAL A 82 -1.17 11.80 10.31
N SER A 83 -0.45 12.90 10.09
CA SER A 83 -0.88 13.89 9.12
C SER A 83 -0.84 13.20 7.76
N VAL A 84 -1.85 12.39 7.47
CA VAL A 84 -2.16 11.91 6.13
C VAL A 84 -2.69 13.16 5.43
N LEU A 85 -1.76 13.98 4.94
CA LEU A 85 -2.07 14.76 3.75
C LEU A 85 -2.38 13.71 2.70
N ASN A 86 -3.67 13.47 2.48
CA ASN A 86 -4.13 12.95 1.20
C ASN A 86 -3.50 13.89 0.18
N GLY A 87 -2.41 13.43 -0.44
CA GLY A 87 -1.83 14.14 -1.55
C GLY A 87 -2.93 14.35 -2.59
N PRO A 88 -2.90 15.46 -3.34
CA PRO A 88 -3.82 15.62 -4.47
C PRO A 88 -3.76 14.36 -5.34
N GLN A 89 -4.90 13.94 -5.90
CA GLN A 89 -5.05 12.72 -6.70
C GLN A 89 -3.78 12.43 -7.51
N ASN A 90 -3.11 11.34 -7.18
CA ASN A 90 -1.88 10.94 -7.87
C ASN A 90 -2.25 10.53 -9.30
N ALA A 91 -1.40 10.81 -10.28
CA ALA A 91 -1.60 10.42 -11.68
C ALA A 91 -1.95 8.92 -11.84
N THR A 92 -1.52 8.08 -10.89
CA THR A 92 -1.89 6.67 -10.79
C THR A 92 -3.39 6.47 -10.52
N GLU A 93 -4.01 7.23 -9.62
CA GLU A 93 -5.44 7.12 -9.31
C GLU A 93 -6.31 7.61 -10.47
N GLU A 94 -5.86 8.66 -11.15
CA GLU A 94 -6.46 9.15 -12.40
C GLU A 94 -6.41 8.07 -13.49
N LEU A 95 -5.23 7.49 -13.74
CA LEU A 95 -5.06 6.40 -14.70
C LEU A 95 -5.92 5.16 -14.35
N LEU A 96 -5.96 4.76 -13.08
CA LEU A 96 -6.80 3.63 -12.64
C LEU A 96 -8.30 3.92 -12.84
N THR A 97 -8.71 5.17 -12.68
CA THR A 97 -10.10 5.60 -12.92
C THR A 97 -10.44 5.59 -14.41
N GLU A 98 -9.52 6.04 -15.26
CA GLU A 98 -9.65 5.96 -16.73
C GLU A 98 -9.74 4.51 -17.20
N MET A 99 -8.82 3.64 -16.74
CA MET A 99 -8.85 2.21 -17.05
C MET A 99 -10.16 1.56 -16.62
N LEU A 100 -10.68 1.88 -15.43
CA LEU A 100 -11.95 1.35 -14.96
C LEU A 100 -13.14 1.83 -15.82
N SER A 101 -13.10 3.09 -16.29
CA SER A 101 -14.10 3.63 -17.22
C SER A 101 -14.12 2.87 -18.54
N GLU A 102 -12.95 2.67 -19.15
CA GLU A 102 -12.81 1.96 -20.41
C GLU A 102 -13.29 0.51 -20.31
N LEU A 103 -12.89 -0.21 -19.25
CA LEU A 103 -13.33 -1.59 -19.00
C LEU A 103 -14.86 -1.69 -18.86
N ARG A 104 -15.50 -0.71 -18.22
CA ARG A 104 -16.98 -0.65 -18.12
C ARG A 104 -17.62 -0.41 -19.49
N GLN A 105 -17.05 0.45 -20.32
CA GLN A 105 -17.54 0.69 -21.68
C GLN A 105 -17.43 -0.56 -22.56
N ILE A 106 -16.28 -1.24 -22.54
CA ILE A 106 -16.07 -2.50 -23.25
C ILE A 106 -17.11 -3.54 -22.79
N ARG A 107 -17.32 -3.67 -21.47
CA ARG A 107 -18.33 -4.59 -20.93
C ARG A 107 -19.73 -4.26 -21.44
N LEU A 108 -20.12 -2.99 -21.46
CA LEU A 108 -21.42 -2.56 -22.00
C LEU A 108 -21.55 -2.87 -23.50
N ALA A 109 -20.51 -2.62 -24.30
CA ALA A 109 -20.51 -2.92 -25.73
C ALA A 109 -20.64 -4.43 -26.01
N LEU A 110 -19.96 -5.27 -25.22
CA LEU A 110 -20.07 -6.74 -25.33
C LEU A 110 -21.42 -7.27 -24.84
N THR A 111 -22.02 -6.62 -23.85
CA THR A 111 -23.35 -7.01 -23.32
C THR A 111 -24.48 -6.55 -24.25
N ARG A 112 -24.25 -5.52 -25.07
CA ARG A 112 -25.15 -5.09 -26.13
C ARG A 112 -25.07 -6.12 -27.27
N LYS A 113 -25.88 -7.17 -27.15
CA LYS A 113 -26.12 -8.16 -28.21
C LYS A 113 -26.35 -7.43 -29.55
N PRO A 114 -25.69 -7.83 -30.65
CA PRO A 114 -26.01 -7.25 -31.96
C PRO A 114 -27.50 -7.44 -32.26
N PRO A 115 -28.16 -6.48 -32.96
CA PRO A 115 -29.53 -6.66 -33.38
C PRO A 115 -29.59 -7.95 -34.20
N VAL A 116 -30.47 -8.86 -33.81
CA VAL A 116 -30.78 -10.04 -34.63
C VAL A 116 -31.61 -9.53 -35.80
N GLU A 117 -30.94 -8.96 -36.81
CA GLU A 117 -31.58 -8.72 -38.10
C GLU A 117 -31.72 -10.05 -38.83
N ASN A 118 -32.95 -10.29 -39.30
CA ASN A 118 -33.38 -11.33 -40.23
C ASN A 118 -33.85 -12.65 -39.61
N ALA A 119 -34.99 -12.58 -38.92
CA ALA A 119 -35.93 -13.70 -38.85
C ALA A 119 -37.30 -13.26 -39.41
N SER A 120 -37.35 -12.88 -40.69
CA SER A 120 -38.62 -12.70 -41.41
C SER A 120 -38.39 -12.42 -42.90
N SER A 121 -38.16 -13.48 -43.67
CA SER A 121 -38.37 -13.62 -45.13
C SER A 121 -37.90 -15.04 -45.47
N LEU A 122 -38.62 -15.97 -46.09
CA LEU A 122 -39.87 -16.02 -46.83
C LEU A 122 -40.26 -17.52 -46.88
N GLU A 123 -41.57 -17.80 -46.91
CA GLU A 123 -42.26 -19.04 -47.34
C GLU A 123 -41.98 -20.39 -46.65
#